data_AF-U6FA71-F1
#
_entry.id   AF-U6FA71-F1
#
_cell.length_a   1.000
_cell.length_b   1.000
_cell.length_c   1.000
_cell.angle_alpha   90.00
_cell.angle_beta   90.00
_cell.angle_gamma   90.00
#
_symmetry.space_group_name_H-M   'P 1'
#
loop_
_entity.id
_entity.type
_entity.pdbx_description
1 polymer ?
#
loop_
_entity_poly.entity_id
_entity_poly.type
_entity_poly.pdbx_seq_one_letter_code
_entity_poly.pdbx_strand_id
1 'polypeptide(L)'
;MKLTDEELDERFVTEISMIIEREIAKEKKISLAKAKEDFESSKTYSYLCSDDPFIEEGPEYFLDLYRNELKYGKMISSDTLYFKQKYPEEYQEAGIK
;
A
#
# COMPACT_ATOMS: atom_id res chain seq x y z
N MET A 1 3.49 25.40 -17.81
CA MET A 1 2.39 25.26 -16.84
C MET A 1 2.95 24.50 -15.65
N LYS A 2 2.78 24.98 -14.42
CA LYS A 2 3.06 24.18 -13.22
C LYS A 2 1.80 23.36 -12.91
N LEU A 3 1.95 22.10 -12.53
CA LEU A 3 0.84 21.27 -12.09
C LEU A 3 0.28 21.82 -10.77
N THR A 4 -1.02 21.65 -10.53
CA THR A 4 -1.63 21.86 -9.21
C THR A 4 -1.28 20.71 -8.27
N ASP A 5 -1.46 20.92 -6.96
CA ASP A 5 -1.22 19.86 -5.97
C ASP A 5 -2.16 18.67 -6.21
N GLU A 6 -3.44 18.92 -6.54
CA GLU A 6 -4.41 17.88 -6.93
C GLU A 6 -3.95 17.05 -8.14
N GLU A 7 -3.40 17.70 -9.18
CA GLU A 7 -2.87 17.00 -10.37
C GLU A 7 -1.61 16.17 -10.04
N LEU A 8 -0.84 16.55 -9.02
CA LEU A 8 0.31 15.79 -8.56
C LEU A 8 -0.14 14.55 -7.76
N ASP A 9 -1.16 14.69 -6.91
CA ASP A 9 -1.72 13.60 -6.11
C ASP A 9 -2.37 12.54 -7.00
N GLU A 10 -3.18 12.94 -7.98
CA GLU A 10 -3.79 12.01 -8.95
C GLU A 10 -2.74 11.23 -9.75
N ARG A 11 -1.66 11.91 -10.15
CA ARG A 11 -0.54 11.28 -10.85
C ARG A 11 0.21 10.31 -9.96
N PHE A 12 0.48 10.68 -8.72
CA PHE A 12 1.11 9.81 -7.74
C PHE A 12 0.31 8.52 -7.54
N VAL A 13 -0.99 8.63 -7.23
CA VAL A 13 -1.89 7.48 -7.07
C VAL A 13 -1.91 6.60 -8.32
N THR A 14 -2.00 7.21 -9.50
CA THR A 14 -2.04 6.48 -10.77
C THR A 14 -0.74 5.73 -11.05
N GLU A 15 0.41 6.38 -10.88
CA GLU A 15 1.72 5.78 -11.14
C GLU A 15 1.99 4.61 -10.18
N ILE A 16 1.68 4.77 -8.89
CA ILE A 16 1.79 3.70 -7.88
C ILE A 16 0.86 2.54 -8.20
N SER A 17 -0.42 2.82 -8.49
CA SER A 17 -1.44 1.79 -8.75
C SER A 17 -1.07 0.94 -9.96
N MET A 18 -0.64 1.56 -11.06
CA MET A 18 -0.25 0.83 -12.27
C MET A 18 0.90 -0.15 -12.03
N ILE A 19 1.85 0.18 -11.15
CA ILE A 19 2.98 -0.70 -10.81
C ILE A 19 2.47 -1.90 -10.00
N ILE A 20 1.65 -1.65 -8.98
CA ILE A 20 1.11 -2.70 -8.11
C ILE A 20 0.20 -3.65 -8.88
N GLU A 21 -0.71 -3.13 -9.71
CA GLU A 21 -1.61 -3.92 -10.55
C GLU A 21 -0.85 -4.88 -11.47
N ARG A 22 0.27 -4.43 -12.05
CA ARG A 22 1.13 -5.27 -12.90
C ARG A 22 1.80 -6.39 -12.11
N GLU A 23 2.32 -6.09 -10.92
CA GLU A 23 2.92 -7.11 -10.06
C GLU A 23 1.88 -8.13 -9.57
N ILE A 24 0.68 -7.68 -9.16
CA ILE A 24 -0.43 -8.56 -8.79
C ILE A 24 -0.83 -9.48 -9.94
N ALA A 25 -1.00 -8.93 -11.16
CA ALA A 25 -1.36 -9.69 -12.34
C ALA A 25 -0.33 -10.80 -12.63
N LYS A 26 0.96 -10.46 -12.54
CA LYS A 26 2.08 -11.37 -12.76
C LYS A 26 2.16 -12.46 -11.68
N GLU A 27 2.06 -12.10 -10.41
CA GLU A 27 2.15 -13.03 -9.28
C GLU A 27 1.01 -14.03 -9.25
N LYS A 28 -0.23 -13.53 -9.39
CA LYS A 28 -1.43 -14.36 -9.33
C LYS A 28 -1.76 -15.03 -10.67
N LYS A 29 -1.05 -14.69 -11.75
CA LYS A 29 -1.31 -15.16 -13.13
C LYS A 29 -2.75 -14.86 -13.56
N ILE A 30 -3.22 -13.64 -13.29
CA ILE A 30 -4.56 -13.15 -13.64
C ILE A 30 -4.46 -12.04 -14.69
N SER A 31 -5.59 -11.63 -15.27
CA SER A 31 -5.62 -10.48 -16.17
C SER A 31 -5.32 -9.19 -15.42
N LEU A 32 -4.74 -8.21 -16.13
CA LEU A 32 -4.52 -6.87 -15.56
C LEU A 32 -5.83 -6.23 -15.09
N ALA A 33 -6.93 -6.44 -15.83
CA ALA A 33 -8.25 -5.94 -15.43
C ALA A 33 -8.71 -6.53 -14.09
N LYS A 34 -8.46 -7.83 -13.84
CA LYS A 34 -8.80 -8.45 -12.56
C LYS A 34 -7.88 -7.99 -11.44
N ALA A 35 -6.58 -7.83 -11.72
CA ALA A 35 -5.64 -7.29 -10.75
C ALA A 35 -5.99 -5.86 -10.33
N LYS A 36 -6.44 -5.03 -11.27
CA LYS A 36 -6.98 -3.69 -11.02
C LYS A 36 -8.19 -3.74 -10.09
N GLU A 37 -9.22 -4.52 -10.43
CA GLU A 37 -10.40 -4.68 -9.56
C GLU A 37 -10.03 -5.17 -8.15
N ASP A 38 -9.14 -6.16 -8.06
CA ASP A 38 -8.66 -6.71 -6.78
C ASP A 38 -7.84 -5.71 -5.95
N PHE A 39 -7.14 -4.78 -6.60
CA PHE A 39 -6.36 -3.76 -5.91
C PHE A 39 -7.22 -2.57 -5.51
N GLU A 40 -8.04 -2.03 -6.42
CA GLU A 40 -8.93 -0.89 -6.17
C GLU A 40 -9.97 -1.17 -5.08
N SER A 41 -10.34 -2.43 -4.87
CA SER A 41 -11.23 -2.86 -3.78
C SER A 41 -10.55 -3.05 -2.41
N SER A 42 -9.23 -2.87 -2.34
CA SER A 42 -8.44 -3.11 -1.11
C SER A 42 -8.40 -1.89 -0.18
N LYS A 43 -8.14 -2.15 1.10
CA LYS A 43 -7.88 -1.09 2.09
C LYS A 43 -6.59 -0.35 1.77
N THR A 44 -5.61 -1.06 1.22
CA THR A 44 -4.34 -0.49 0.77
C THR A 44 -4.55 0.59 -0.29
N TYR A 45 -5.41 0.35 -1.28
CA TYR A 45 -5.75 1.36 -2.27
C TYR A 45 -6.51 2.54 -1.65
N SER A 46 -7.43 2.27 -0.73
CA SER A 46 -8.13 3.33 0.01
C SER A 46 -7.16 4.22 0.80
N TYR A 47 -6.09 3.65 1.35
CA TYR A 47 -5.03 4.39 2.02
C TYR A 47 -4.15 5.18 1.04
N LEU A 48 -3.79 4.58 -0.10
CA LEU A 48 -3.06 5.28 -1.16
C LEU A 48 -3.81 6.52 -1.66
N CYS A 49 -5.13 6.46 -1.76
CA CYS A 49 -5.99 7.57 -2.18
C CYS A 49 -6.37 8.54 -1.04
N SER A 50 -5.80 8.39 0.16
CA SER A 50 -6.15 9.27 1.28
C SER A 50 -5.44 10.62 1.17
N ASP A 51 -6.05 11.66 1.73
CA ASP A 51 -5.49 13.02 1.80
C ASP A 51 -4.35 13.13 2.85
N ASP A 52 -3.68 12.03 3.18
CA ASP A 52 -2.59 12.04 4.17
C ASP A 52 -1.34 12.67 3.54
N PRO A 53 -0.94 13.88 4.00
CA PRO A 53 0.16 14.62 3.40
C PRO A 53 1.53 13.99 3.65
N PHE A 54 1.60 12.91 4.45
CA PHE A 54 2.85 12.21 4.79
C PHE A 54 3.08 10.94 3.96
N ILE A 55 2.21 10.65 2.99
CA ILE A 55 2.42 9.54 2.07
C ILE A 55 3.50 9.92 1.05
N GLU A 56 4.75 9.59 1.36
CA GLU A 56 5.90 9.74 0.45
C GLU A 56 6.48 8.37 0.01
N GLU A 57 5.74 7.30 0.30
CA GLU A 57 6.22 5.94 0.11
C GLU A 57 6.11 5.44 -1.33
N GLY A 58 7.06 4.59 -1.71
CA GLY A 58 7.10 4.00 -3.05
C GLY A 58 6.13 2.82 -3.25
N PRO A 59 6.02 2.30 -4.49
CA PRO A 59 5.09 1.22 -4.82
C PRO A 59 5.40 -0.09 -4.08
N GLU A 60 6.66 -0.32 -3.69
CA GLU A 60 7.07 -1.50 -2.92
C GLU A 60 6.41 -1.55 -1.53
N TYR A 61 6.28 -0.40 -0.87
CA TYR A 61 5.63 -0.29 0.43
C TYR A 61 4.15 -0.65 0.33
N PHE A 62 3.43 -0.07 -0.63
CA PHE A 62 2.03 -0.38 -0.87
C PHE A 62 1.80 -1.83 -1.31
N LEU A 63 2.69 -2.39 -2.12
CA LEU A 63 2.61 -3.80 -2.49
C LEU A 63 2.79 -4.72 -1.27
N ASP A 64 3.69 -4.38 -0.35
CA ASP A 64 3.87 -5.10 0.91
C ASP A 64 2.63 -4.98 1.81
N LEU A 65 2.07 -3.77 1.95
CA LEU A 65 0.81 -3.56 2.67
C LEU A 65 -0.33 -4.41 2.09
N TYR A 66 -0.49 -4.42 0.76
CA TYR A 66 -1.52 -5.21 0.09
C TYR A 66 -1.35 -6.71 0.33
N ARG A 67 -0.11 -7.22 0.21
CA ARG A 67 0.18 -8.64 0.49
C ARG A 67 -0.12 -9.00 1.94
N ASN A 68 0.22 -8.14 2.89
CA ASN A 68 -0.04 -8.36 4.31
C ASN A 68 -1.53 -8.21 4.66
N GLU A 69 -2.24 -7.32 3.97
CA GLU A 69 -3.69 -7.20 4.05
C GLU A 69 -4.36 -8.53 3.67
N LEU A 70 -3.96 -9.13 2.54
CA LEU A 70 -4.49 -10.42 2.11
C LEU A 70 -4.09 -11.57 3.05
N LYS A 71 -2.85 -11.56 3.55
CA LYS A 71 -2.32 -12.66 4.37
C LYS A 71 -2.83 -12.63 5.82
N TYR A 72 -2.95 -11.46 6.41
CA TYR A 72 -3.23 -11.28 7.84
C TYR A 72 -4.53 -10.51 8.12
N GLY A 73 -5.22 -10.01 7.09
CA GLY A 73 -6.40 -9.16 7.24
C GLY A 73 -6.08 -7.75 7.74
N LYS A 74 -4.80 -7.35 7.75
CA LYS A 74 -4.31 -6.09 8.32
C LYS A 74 -3.37 -5.39 7.36
N MET A 75 -3.59 -4.10 7.17
CA MET A 75 -2.69 -3.22 6.44
C MET A 75 -1.52 -2.84 7.34
N ILE A 76 -0.49 -3.69 7.37
CA ILE A 76 0.69 -3.54 8.21
C ILE A 76 1.93 -3.87 7.39
N SER A 77 2.98 -3.07 7.51
CA SER A 77 4.22 -3.35 6.78
C SER A 77 4.98 -4.52 7.41
N SER A 78 5.77 -5.19 6.58
CA SER A 78 6.66 -6.27 6.98
C SER A 78 7.70 -5.80 7.99
N ASP A 79 8.16 -4.55 7.88
CA ASP A 79 9.06 -3.94 8.87
C ASP A 79 8.37 -3.77 10.22
N THR A 80 7.12 -3.31 10.23
CA THR A 80 6.33 -3.21 11.46
C THR A 80 6.08 -4.59 12.07
N LEU A 81 5.79 -5.60 11.25
CA LEU A 81 5.65 -6.99 11.70
C LEU A 81 6.96 -7.52 12.29
N TYR A 82 8.09 -7.27 11.64
CA TYR A 82 9.40 -7.67 12.13
C TYR A 82 9.72 -7.02 13.47
N PHE A 83 9.52 -5.70 13.57
CA PHE A 83 9.74 -4.96 14.80
C PHE A 83 8.87 -5.48 15.94
N LYS A 84 7.57 -5.70 15.68
CA LYS A 84 6.65 -6.29 16.65
C LYS A 84 7.07 -7.69 17.13
N GLN A 85 7.64 -8.51 16.26
CA GLN A 85 8.10 -9.86 16.61
C GLN A 85 9.43 -9.84 17.38
N LYS A 86 10.32 -8.92 17.04
CA LYS A 86 11.68 -8.85 17.61
C LYS A 86 11.76 -8.06 18.91
N TYR A 87 10.92 -7.03 19.05
CA TYR A 87 10.92 -6.08 20.17
C TYR A 87 9.48 -5.90 20.69
N PRO A 88 8.88 -6.96 21.28
CA PRO A 88 7.46 -6.95 21.63
C PRO A 88 7.12 -5.98 22.77
N GLU A 89 8.05 -5.72 23.69
CA GLU A 89 7.84 -4.80 24.82
C GLU A 89 7.88 -3.34 24.34
N GLU A 90 8.88 -2.99 23.54
CA GLU A 90 9.05 -1.67 22.94
C GLU A 90 7.92 -1.32 21.98
N TYR A 91 7.42 -2.31 21.25
CA TYR A 91 6.24 -2.13 20.39
C TYR A 91 4.97 -1.84 21.20
N GLN A 92 4.79 -2.47 22.36
CA GLN A 92 3.65 -2.19 23.24
C GLN A 92 3.75 -0.79 23.87
N GLU A 93 4.95 -0.39 24.32
CA GLU A 93 5.19 0.93 24.90
C GLU A 93 5.02 2.07 23.89
N ALA A 94 5.36 1.84 22.62
CA ALA A 94 5.18 2.83 21.55
C ALA A 94 3.70 3.13 21.22
N GLY A 95 2.74 2.37 21.76
CA GLY A 95 1.31 2.61 21.57
C GLY A 95 0.82 2.37 20.14
N ILE A 96 1.59 1.67 19.31
CA ILE A 96 1.23 1.34 17.92
C ILE A 96 0.13 0.26 17.96
N LYS A 97 -1.14 0.68 17.82
CA LYS A 97 -2.32 -0.19 17.84
C LYS A 97 -2.66 -0.75 16.46
#